data_AF-A0A9E7B8Q8-F1
#
_entry.id   AF-A0A9E7B8Q8-F1
#
_cell.length_a   1.000
_cell.length_b   1.000
_cell.length_c   1.000
_cell.angle_alpha   90.00
_cell.angle_beta   90.00
_cell.angle_gamma   90.00
#
_symmetry.space_group_name_H-M   'P 1'
#
loop_
_entity.id
_entity.type
_entity.pdbx_description
1 polymer ?
#
loop_
_entity_poly.entity_id
_entity_poly.type
_entity_poly.pdbx_seq_one_letter_code
_entity_poly.pdbx_strand_id
1 'polypeptide(L)'
;MLDDAVDGLQFEYLLKDGSLVHQPARPQDVRGVRISLLVKDLRADRNYVDEKIYTLGNCQYGPYQDHYRRMPLSRLVEVKNHGLQ
;
A
#
# COMPACT_ATOMS: atom_id res chain seq x y z
N MET A 1 0.00 9.77 -13.75
CA MET A 1 1.01 8.74 -14.01
C MET A 1 1.76 8.55 -12.70
N LEU A 2 1.80 7.34 -12.15
CA LEU A 2 2.54 7.07 -10.92
C LEU A 2 4.05 7.17 -11.24
N ASP A 3 4.85 7.64 -10.29
CA ASP A 3 6.30 7.78 -10.44
C ASP A 3 6.96 6.41 -10.70
N ASP A 4 8.00 6.35 -11.54
CA ASP A 4 8.75 5.12 -11.89
C ASP A 4 9.43 4.47 -10.66
N ALA A 5 9.49 5.20 -9.55
CA ALA A 5 9.96 4.72 -8.26
C ALA A 5 8.90 3.92 -7.47
N VAL A 6 7.64 3.87 -7.91
CA VAL A 6 6.57 3.15 -7.19
C VAL A 6 6.29 1.81 -7.85
N ASP A 7 6.77 0.74 -7.22
CA ASP A 7 6.61 -0.62 -7.73
C ASP A 7 5.31 -1.29 -7.22
N GLY A 8 4.67 -0.71 -6.20
CA GLY A 8 3.41 -1.21 -5.64
C GLY A 8 2.54 -0.11 -5.05
N LEU A 9 1.23 -0.22 -5.26
CA LEU A 9 0.20 0.63 -4.68
C LEU A 9 -0.97 -0.26 -4.28
N GLN A 10 -1.37 -0.18 -3.01
CA GLN A 10 -2.53 -0.92 -2.50
C GLN A 10 -3.42 -0.07 -1.61
N PHE A 11 -4.73 -0.27 -1.76
CA PHE A 11 -5.76 0.35 -0.93
C PHE A 11 -6.47 -0.71 -0.07
N GLU A 12 -6.70 -0.35 1.19
CA GLU A 12 -7.56 -1.08 2.11
C GLU A 12 -8.52 -0.10 2.77
N TYR A 13 -9.74 -0.53 3.02
CA TYR A 13 -10.79 0.28 3.59
C TYR A 13 -10.98 -0.11 5.05
N LEU A 14 -10.80 0.87 5.94
CA LEU A 14 -11.15 0.73 7.34
C LEU A 14 -12.67 0.82 7.46
N LEU A 15 -13.30 -0.19 8.04
CA LEU A 15 -14.75 -0.21 8.27
C LEU A 15 -15.11 0.26 9.68
N LYS A 16 -16.40 0.49 9.91
CA LYS A 16 -16.96 0.92 11.21
C LYS A 16 -16.67 -0.03 12.36
N ASP A 17 -16.45 -1.31 12.08
CA ASP A 17 -16.10 -2.34 13.07
C ASP A 17 -14.58 -2.43 13.32
N GLY A 18 -13.79 -1.56 12.68
CA GLY A 18 -12.34 -1.53 12.78
C GLY A 18 -11.61 -2.49 11.84
N SER A 19 -12.32 -3.30 11.06
CA SER A 19 -11.70 -4.21 10.09
C SER A 19 -11.12 -3.46 8.89
N LEU A 20 -10.06 -4.02 8.31
CA LEU A 20 -9.47 -3.55 7.05
C LEU A 20 -9.79 -4.57 5.96
N VAL A 21 -10.41 -4.10 4.88
CA VAL A 21 -10.82 -4.95 3.75
C VAL A 21 -10.39 -4.34 2.43
N HIS A 22 -10.13 -5.16 1.41
CA HIS A 22 -9.80 -4.66 0.07
C HIS A 22 -11.03 -4.19 -0.69
N GLN A 23 -12.19 -4.80 -0.41
CA GLN A 23 -13.44 -4.50 -1.05
C GLN A 23 -14.56 -4.40 0.00
N PRO A 24 -14.99 -3.18 0.38
CA PRO A 24 -16.08 -3.02 1.32
C PRO A 24 -17.39 -3.49 0.68
N ALA A 25 -18.11 -4.39 1.35
CA ALA A 25 -19.42 -4.85 0.88
C ALA A 25 -20.47 -3.72 0.89
N ARG A 26 -20.31 -2.75 1.82
CA ARG A 26 -21.23 -1.63 2.03
C ARG A 26 -20.43 -0.33 2.15
N PRO A 27 -20.50 0.59 1.17
CA PRO A 27 -19.75 1.84 1.19
C PRO A 27 -19.99 2.70 2.43
N GLN A 28 -21.21 2.68 2.99
CA GLN A 28 -21.60 3.42 4.19
C GLN A 28 -20.87 2.96 5.46
N ASP A 29 -20.24 1.78 5.45
CA ASP A 29 -19.46 1.29 6.58
C ASP A 29 -18.01 1.80 6.56
N VAL A 30 -17.54 2.39 5.46
CA VAL A 30 -16.16 2.89 5.35
C VAL A 30 -15.93 4.08 6.29
N ARG A 31 -14.84 4.05 7.05
CA ARG A 31 -14.38 5.08 7.99
C ARG A 31 -12.99 5.61 7.67
N GLY A 32 -12.24 4.88 6.84
CA GLY A 32 -10.92 5.32 6.40
C GLY A 32 -10.43 4.53 5.20
N VAL A 33 -9.35 5.00 4.60
CA VAL A 33 -8.61 4.29 3.56
C VAL A 33 -7.15 4.22 4.01
N ARG A 34 -6.62 3.00 4.15
CA ARG A 34 -5.18 2.74 4.25
C ARG A 34 -4.61 2.66 2.85
N ILE A 35 -3.68 3.56 2.58
CA ILE A 35 -2.91 3.63 1.34
C ILE A 35 -1.52 3.09 1.65
N SER A 36 -1.09 2.09 0.88
CA SER A 36 0.22 1.48 1.00
C SER A 36 0.97 1.61 -0.32
N LEU A 37 2.24 2.02 -0.24
CA LEU A 37 3.15 2.13 -1.38
C LEU A 37 4.37 1.24 -1.14
N LEU A 38 4.86 0.58 -2.18
CA LEU A 38 6.21 0.02 -2.22
C LEU A 38 7.06 0.94 -3.08
N VAL A 39 8.01 1.61 -2.44
CA VAL A 39 8.85 2.62 -3.09
C VAL A 39 10.26 2.09 -3.24
N LYS A 40 10.80 2.19 -4.45
CA LYS A 40 12.15 1.82 -4.86
C LYS A 40 13.08 3.03 -4.77
N ASP A 41 14.28 2.84 -4.25
CA ASP A 41 15.31 3.88 -4.27
C ASP A 41 15.66 4.29 -5.71
N LEU A 42 15.94 5.58 -5.92
CA LEU A 42 16.32 6.08 -7.25
C LEU A 42 17.73 5.65 -7.68
N ARG A 43 18.54 5.13 -6.77
CA ARG A 43 19.92 4.70 -7.02
C ARG A 43 20.10 3.25 -6.62
N ALA A 44 20.68 2.47 -7.53
CA ALA A 44 21.05 1.09 -7.25
C ALA A 44 22.20 1.02 -6.23
N ASP A 45 22.08 0.09 -5.28
CA ASP A 45 23.14 -0.38 -4.39
C ASP A 45 23.73 -1.66 -4.99
N ARG A 46 24.88 -1.54 -5.65
CA ARG A 46 25.52 -2.64 -6.41
C ARG A 46 25.83 -3.88 -5.57
N ASN A 47 25.93 -3.73 -4.25
CA ASN A 47 26.25 -4.83 -3.34
C ASN A 47 24.99 -5.44 -2.71
N TYR A 48 23.80 -4.96 -3.09
CA TYR A 48 22.51 -5.46 -2.65
C TYR A 48 21.85 -6.30 -3.74
N VAL A 49 21.13 -7.35 -3.34
CA VAL A 49 20.22 -8.11 -4.21
C VAL A 49 18.88 -8.22 -3.49
N ASP A 50 17.81 -7.76 -4.12
CA ASP A 50 16.48 -7.72 -3.49
C ASP A 50 15.77 -9.08 -3.53
N GLU A 51 16.09 -9.94 -2.56
CA GLU A 51 15.46 -11.26 -2.40
C GLU A 51 14.19 -11.24 -1.54
N LYS A 52 13.76 -10.06 -1.09
CA LYS A 52 12.60 -9.93 -0.20
C LYS A 52 11.28 -9.96 -0.96
N ILE A 53 10.28 -10.61 -0.36
CA ILE A 53 8.87 -10.46 -0.75
C ILE A 53 8.23 -9.42 0.16
N TYR A 54 7.62 -8.41 -0.44
CA TYR A 54 6.92 -7.34 0.27
C TYR A 54 5.42 -7.58 0.21
N THR A 55 4.75 -7.57 1.36
CA THR A 55 3.29 -7.74 1.45
C THR A 55 2.62 -6.39 1.73
N LEU A 56 1.77 -5.93 0.82
CA LEU A 56 0.89 -4.79 1.02
C LEU A 56 -0.57 -5.28 0.94
N GLY A 57 -1.26 -5.33 2.08
CA GLY A 57 -2.60 -5.92 2.13
C GLY A 57 -2.60 -7.39 1.66
N ASN A 58 -3.42 -7.72 0.67
CA ASN A 58 -3.45 -9.03 0.02
C ASN A 58 -2.53 -9.15 -1.21
N CYS A 59 -1.75 -8.11 -1.52
CA CYS A 59 -0.81 -8.11 -2.63
C CYS A 59 0.59 -8.46 -2.15
N GLN A 60 1.30 -9.26 -2.95
CA GLN A 60 2.72 -9.57 -2.76
C GLN A 60 3.51 -9.02 -3.94
N TYR A 61 4.68 -8.47 -3.63
CA TYR A 61 5.59 -7.84 -4.57
C TYR A 61 6.99 -8.42 -4.41
N GLY A 62 7.64 -8.70 -5.54
CA GLY A 62 8.95 -9.35 -5.56
C GLY A 62 8.91 -10.87 -5.35
N PRO A 63 10.07 -11.51 -5.08
CA PRO A 63 11.39 -10.87 -5.03
C PRO A 63 11.76 -10.29 -6.40
N TYR A 64 12.52 -9.19 -6.41
CA TYR A 64 12.89 -8.50 -7.63
C TYR A 64 14.26 -8.93 -8.17
N GLN A 65 15.13 -9.44 -7.30
CA GLN A 65 16.49 -9.89 -7.63
C GLN A 65 17.31 -8.81 -8.36
N ASP A 66 17.04 -7.54 -8.08
CA ASP A 66 17.76 -6.39 -8.61
C ASP A 66 18.59 -5.71 -7.52
N HIS A 67 19.30 -4.64 -7.90
CA HIS A 67 20.19 -3.90 -7.01
C HIS A 67 19.51 -2.72 -6.31
N TYR A 68 18.17 -2.65 -6.30
CA TYR A 68 17.47 -1.53 -5.69
C TYR A 68 16.86 -1.93 -4.36
N ARG A 69 17.05 -1.08 -3.34
CA ARG A 69 16.35 -1.23 -2.07
C ARG A 69 14.93 -0.71 -2.22
N ARG A 70 14.01 -1.34 -1.50
CA ARG A 70 12.61 -0.94 -1.46
C ARG A 70 12.14 -0.77 -0.03
N MET A 71 11.20 0.16 0.16
CA MET A 71 10.57 0.43 1.44
C MET A 71 9.05 0.43 1.29
N PRO A 72 8.34 -0.39 2.09
CA PRO A 72 6.89 -0.27 2.22
C PRO A 72 6.55 0.93 3.10
N LEU A 73 5.62 1.77 2.64
CA LEU A 73 5.08 2.91 3.37
C LEU A 73 3.56 2.79 3.43
N SER A 74 2.98 2.93 4.63
CA SER A 74 1.51 2.91 4.80
C SER A 74 1.01 4.11 5.59
N ARG A 75 -0.13 4.66 5.15
CA ARG A 75 -0.86 5.72 5.85
C ARG A 75 -2.35 5.43 5.84
N LEU A 76 -2.97 5.54 7.01
CA LEU A 76 -4.43 5.50 7.15
C LEU A 76 -4.96 6.94 7.12
N VAL A 77 -5.89 7.20 6.21
CA VAL A 77 -6.62 8.46 6.10
C VAL A 77 -8.06 8.19 6.53
N GLU A 78 -8.47 8.74 7.67
CA GLU A 78 -9.86 8.68 8.08
C GLU A 78 -10.72 9.58 7.19
N VAL A 79 -11.84 9.02 6.71
CA VAL A 79 -12.84 9.75 5.94
C VAL A 79 -14.01 10.08 6.84
N LYS A 80 -14.09 11.35 7.25
CA LYS A 80 -15.29 11.90 7.86
C LYS A 80 -16.24 12.30 6.74
N ASN A 81 -17.04 11.36 6.27
CA ASN A 81 -18.05 11.67 5.26
C ASN A 81 -19.19 12.47 5.92
N HIS A 82 -19.10 13.79 5.89
CA HIS A 82 -20.11 14.70 6.44
C HIS A 82 -21.43 14.71 5.65
N GLY A 83 -21.49 14.05 4.48
CA GLY A 83 -22.67 14.00 3.60
C GLY A 83 -23.57 12.77 3.75
N LEU A 84 -23.22 11.83 4.65
CA LEU A 84 -24.10 10.72 5.05
C LEU A 84 -24.67 11.04 6.43
N GLN A 85 -25.68 11.92 6.47
CA GLN A 85 -26.58 12.11 7.62
C GLN A 85 -27.88 11.35 7.39
#